data_AF-A0A7S4IVR6-F1
#
_entry.id   AF-A0A7S4IVR6-F1
#
_cell.length_a   1.000
_cell.length_b   1.000
_cell.length_c   1.000
_cell.angle_alpha   90.00
_cell.angle_beta   90.00
_cell.angle_gamma   90.00
#
_symmetry.space_group_name_H-M   'P 1'
#
loop_
_entity.id
_entity.type
_entity.pdbx_description
1 polymer ?
#
loop_
_entity_poly.entity_id
_entity_poly.type
_entity_poly.pdbx_seq_one_letter_code
_entity_poly.pdbx_strand_id
1 'polypeptide(L)'
;PEVDQRPAAARQKMGRLNIRIDDNWYDLTNWRVAHPAGTHWIDAYNNSDATEVMYGFHSDRGMDMFKRLPKSKHPPTHVRPPTQATYAFRKLRQRLAGEG
;
A
#
# COMPACT_ATOMS: atom_id res chain seq x y z
N PRO A 1 -37.72 -14.81 19.78
CA PRO A 1 -36.72 -13.91 19.15
C PRO A 1 -35.59 -13.64 20.13
N GLU A 2 -34.54 -14.47 20.06
CA GLU A 2 -33.35 -14.30 20.88
C GLU A 2 -32.47 -13.25 20.20
N VAL A 3 -32.35 -12.09 20.85
CA VAL A 3 -31.42 -11.04 20.44
C VAL A 3 -30.00 -11.56 20.70
N ASP A 4 -29.26 -11.77 19.62
CA ASP A 4 -27.85 -12.15 19.63
C ASP A 4 -27.02 -11.09 20.38
N GLN A 5 -26.79 -11.33 21.67
CA GLN A 5 -25.95 -10.52 22.55
C GLN A 5 -24.50 -11.00 22.55
N ARG A 6 -23.93 -11.29 21.37
CA ARG A 6 -22.48 -11.48 21.29
C ARG A 6 -21.79 -10.14 21.57
N PRO A 7 -20.93 -10.03 22.61
CA PRO A 7 -20.13 -8.83 22.79
C PRO A 7 -19.30 -8.63 21.52
N ALA A 8 -19.10 -7.37 21.11
CA ALA A 8 -18.16 -7.01 20.07
C ALA A 8 -16.76 -7.43 20.52
N ALA A 9 -16.44 -8.71 20.33
CA ALA A 9 -15.17 -9.30 20.67
C ALA A 9 -14.11 -8.45 20.00
N ALA A 10 -13.17 -7.99 20.82
CA ALA A 10 -12.11 -7.06 20.48
C ALA A 10 -11.64 -7.28 19.04
N ARG A 11 -12.01 -6.36 18.13
CA ARG A 11 -11.21 -6.16 16.92
C ARG A 11 -9.81 -5.91 17.45
N GLN A 12 -8.91 -6.90 17.31
CA GLN A 12 -7.48 -6.66 17.51
C GLN A 12 -7.21 -5.32 16.82
N LYS A 13 -6.71 -4.34 17.56
CA LYS A 13 -6.35 -3.04 16.98
C LYS A 13 -5.35 -3.36 15.88
N MET A 14 -5.82 -3.43 14.63
CA MET A 14 -4.97 -3.70 13.49
C MET A 14 -3.88 -2.64 13.52
N GLY A 15 -2.63 -3.10 13.55
CA GLY A 15 -1.49 -2.19 13.56
C GLY A 15 -1.54 -1.24 12.38
N ARG A 16 -0.90 -0.07 12.54
CA ARG A 16 -0.78 0.90 11.44
C ARG A 16 -0.17 0.22 10.22
N LEU A 17 -0.69 0.57 9.05
CA LEU A 17 -0.22 0.08 7.77
C LEU A 17 0.30 1.26 6.97
N ASN A 18 1.61 1.47 7.02
CA ASN A 18 2.26 2.46 6.16
C ASN A 18 2.87 1.75 4.95
N ILE A 19 2.59 2.22 3.75
CA ILE A 19 3.16 1.68 2.52
C ILE A 19 3.81 2.81 1.75
N ARG A 20 5.00 2.54 1.20
CA ARG A 20 5.72 3.46 0.33
C ARG A 20 5.44 3.14 -1.13
N ILE A 21 5.09 4.15 -1.92
CA ILE A 21 4.93 4.08 -3.38
C ILE A 21 5.48 5.39 -3.95
N ASP A 22 6.40 5.31 -4.92
CA ASP A 22 7.08 6.45 -5.53
C ASP A 22 7.63 7.43 -4.49
N ASP A 23 8.35 6.88 -3.51
CA ASP A 23 9.01 7.62 -2.42
C ASP A 23 8.09 8.41 -1.49
N ASN A 24 6.78 8.20 -1.63
CA ASN A 24 5.76 8.75 -0.76
C ASN A 24 5.21 7.66 0.15
N TRP A 25 5.02 7.99 1.43
CA TRP A 25 4.39 7.11 2.39
C TRP A 25 2.88 7.40 2.49
N TYR A 26 2.08 6.33 2.56
CA TYR A 26 0.63 6.36 2.66
C TYR A 26 0.16 5.57 3.88
N ASP A 27 -0.85 6.06 4.59
CA ASP A 27 -1.45 5.36 5.73
C ASP A 27 -2.71 4.62 5.26
N LEU A 28 -2.56 3.32 4.99
CA LEU A 28 -3.63 2.49 4.42
C LEU A 28 -4.37 1.69 5.50
N THR A 29 -4.19 2.05 6.78
CA THR A 29 -4.78 1.33 7.93
C THR A 29 -6.29 1.18 7.78
N ASN A 30 -6.99 2.25 7.38
CA ASN A 30 -8.45 2.22 7.21
C ASN A 30 -8.87 1.78 5.80
N TRP A 31 -7.97 1.86 4.81
CA TRP A 31 -8.27 1.51 3.43
C TRP A 31 -8.09 0.02 3.14
N ARG A 32 -7.28 -0.71 3.91
CA ARG A 32 -6.94 -2.11 3.67
C ARG A 32 -8.15 -3.05 3.48
N VAL A 33 -9.26 -2.77 4.16
CA VAL A 33 -10.50 -3.55 4.03
C VAL A 33 -11.27 -3.29 2.74
N ALA A 34 -10.99 -2.17 2.06
CA ALA A 34 -11.55 -1.80 0.76
C ALA A 34 -10.64 -2.20 -0.40
N HIS A 35 -9.47 -2.81 -0.14
CA HIS A 35 -8.57 -3.26 -1.18
C HIS A 35 -9.22 -4.39 -2.00
N PRO A 36 -9.36 -4.27 -3.34
CA PRO A 36 -10.13 -5.21 -4.14
C PRO A 36 -9.65 -6.67 -4.07
N ALA A 37 -8.33 -6.90 -3.95
CA ALA A 37 -7.77 -8.24 -3.85
C ALA A 37 -7.81 -8.81 -2.40
N GLY A 38 -8.25 -8.02 -1.43
CA GLY A 38 -8.32 -8.41 -0.01
C GLY A 38 -7.18 -7.87 0.85
N THR A 39 -7.39 -7.91 2.17
CA THR A 39 -6.50 -7.31 3.18
C THR A 39 -5.14 -7.99 3.27
N HIS A 40 -5.08 -9.32 3.17
CA HIS A 40 -3.83 -10.08 3.36
C HIS A 40 -2.72 -9.68 2.38
N TRP A 41 -3.05 -9.31 1.14
CA TRP A 41 -2.07 -8.84 0.16
C TRP A 41 -1.42 -7.52 0.54
N ILE A 42 -2.21 -6.57 1.02
CA ILE A 42 -1.69 -5.25 1.39
C ILE A 42 -0.98 -5.28 2.75
N ASP A 43 -1.41 -6.17 3.65
CA ASP A 43 -0.83 -6.36 4.98
C ASP A 43 0.61 -6.88 4.90
N ALA A 44 0.93 -7.67 3.87
CA ALA A 44 2.28 -8.15 3.59
C ALA A 44 3.29 -7.02 3.31
N TYR A 45 2.82 -5.82 2.93
CA TYR A 45 3.66 -4.65 2.65
C TYR A 45 3.76 -3.67 3.82
N ASN A 46 3.44 -4.09 5.04
CA ASN A 46 3.52 -3.21 6.19
C ASN A 46 4.93 -2.60 6.36
N ASN A 47 4.98 -1.27 6.43
CA ASN A 47 6.20 -0.46 6.49
C ASN A 47 7.20 -0.80 5.37
N SER A 48 6.72 -1.10 4.16
CA SER A 48 7.55 -1.53 3.04
C SER A 48 7.27 -0.71 1.78
N ASP A 49 8.22 -0.76 0.84
CA ASP A 49 8.07 -0.17 -0.49
C ASP A 49 7.33 -1.14 -1.42
N ALA A 50 6.15 -0.74 -1.86
CA ALA A 50 5.29 -1.50 -2.76
C ALA A 50 5.28 -0.92 -4.18
N THR A 51 6.20 -0.01 -4.52
CA THR A 51 6.22 0.68 -5.82
C THR A 51 6.15 -0.31 -6.99
N GLU A 52 7.01 -1.32 -7.01
CA GLU A 52 7.07 -2.21 -8.19
C GLU A 52 5.83 -3.12 -8.32
N VAL A 53 5.24 -3.53 -7.20
CA VAL A 53 3.99 -4.32 -7.21
C VAL A 53 2.79 -3.45 -7.57
N MET A 54 2.80 -2.17 -7.16
CA MET A 54 1.80 -1.22 -7.60
C MET A 54 1.78 -1.14 -9.13
N TYR A 55 2.93 -0.90 -9.75
CA TYR A 55 3.04 -0.81 -11.22
C TYR A 55 2.91 -2.15 -11.96
N GLY A 56 3.24 -3.28 -11.32
CA GLY A 56 3.19 -4.60 -11.97
C GLY A 56 1.80 -5.23 -12.02
N PHE A 57 0.91 -4.91 -11.08
CA PHE A 57 -0.38 -5.61 -10.92
C PHE A 57 -1.62 -4.72 -11.06
N HIS A 58 -1.48 -3.39 -11.08
CA HIS A 58 -2.63 -2.50 -11.16
C HIS A 58 -2.80 -1.94 -12.58
N SER A 59 -4.06 -1.85 -13.01
CA SER A 59 -4.44 -1.10 -14.20
C SER A 59 -4.32 0.41 -13.98
N ASP A 60 -4.42 1.20 -15.05
CA ASP A 60 -4.42 2.67 -14.99
C ASP A 60 -5.47 3.21 -14.01
N ARG A 61 -6.66 2.59 -13.97
CA ARG A 61 -7.71 2.93 -13.01
C ARG A 61 -7.25 2.72 -11.55
N GLY A 62 -6.52 1.64 -11.28
CA GLY A 62 -5.92 1.39 -9.97
C GLY A 62 -4.85 2.42 -9.63
N MET A 63 -4.02 2.79 -10.61
CA MET A 63 -3.02 3.83 -10.48
C MET A 63 -3.64 5.20 -10.17
N ASP A 64 -4.79 5.53 -10.77
CA ASP A 64 -5.51 6.77 -10.49
C ASP A 64 -6.16 6.79 -9.10
N MET A 65 -6.63 5.65 -8.60
CA MET A 65 -7.12 5.54 -7.23
C MET A 65 -6.00 5.80 -6.22
N PHE A 66 -4.80 5.26 -6.46
CA PHE A 66 -3.65 5.43 -5.58
C PHE A 66 -3.32 6.92 -5.31
N LYS A 67 -3.45 7.79 -6.32
CA LYS A 67 -3.21 9.24 -6.20
C LYS A 67 -4.08 9.92 -5.13
N ARG A 68 -5.22 9.31 -4.76
CA ARG A 68 -6.18 9.84 -3.78
C ARG A 68 -6.01 9.25 -2.38
N LEU A 69 -5.05 8.33 -2.20
CA LEU A 69 -4.84 7.69 -0.90
C LEU A 69 -4.25 8.68 0.11
N PRO A 70 -4.61 8.56 1.40
CA PRO A 70 -4.13 9.46 2.43
C PRO A 70 -2.62 9.27 2.65
N LYS A 71 -1.87 10.38 2.57
CA LYS A 71 -0.45 10.39 2.92
C LYS A 71 -0.26 10.07 4.39
N SER A 72 0.80 9.34 4.72
CA SER A 72 1.13 9.04 6.11
C SER A 72 1.65 10.28 6.82
N LYS A 73 1.07 10.60 7.98
CA LYS A 73 1.58 11.63 8.89
C LYS A 73 2.76 11.14 9.74
N HIS A 74 2.92 9.82 9.83
CA HIS A 74 3.92 9.17 10.68
C HIS A 74 4.58 8.03 9.90
N PRO A 75 5.36 8.36 8.85
CA PRO A 75 6.08 7.35 8.08
C PRO A 75 7.10 6.62 8.96
N PRO A 76 7.36 5.33 8.70
CA PRO A 76 8.36 4.58 9.44
C PRO A 76 9.77 5.11 9.13
N THR A 77 10.58 5.28 10.16
CA THR A 77 11.94 5.86 10.07
C THR A 77 13.05 4.82 9.94
N HIS A 78 12.77 3.56 10.28
CA HIS A 78 13.74 2.46 10.28
C HIS A 78 13.83 1.73 8.94
N VAL A 79 13.02 2.13 7.95
CA VAL A 79 12.98 1.49 6.63
C VAL A 79 14.06 2.10 5.76
N ARG A 80 14.96 1.24 5.25
CA ARG A 80 16.03 1.67 4.35
C ARG A 80 15.44 2.26 3.06
N PRO A 81 15.97 3.38 2.55
CA PRO A 81 15.57 3.88 1.25
C PRO A 81 15.95 2.90 0.11
N PRO A 82 15.25 2.97 -1.04
CA PRO A 82 15.64 2.31 -2.27
C PRO A 82 17.09 2.56 -2.64
N THR A 83 17.72 1.55 -3.24
CA THR A 83 19.11 1.63 -3.69
C THR A 83 19.21 2.34 -5.04
N GLN A 84 20.43 2.68 -5.44
CA GLN A 84 20.69 3.20 -6.80
C GLN A 84 20.24 2.22 -7.88
N ALA A 85 20.43 0.91 -7.68
CA ALA A 85 19.94 -0.11 -8.60
C ALA A 85 18.40 -0.10 -8.71
N THR A 86 17.69 0.12 -7.60
CA THR A 86 16.23 0.26 -7.58
C THR A 86 15.77 1.47 -8.40
N TYR A 87 16.42 2.62 -8.23
CA TYR A 87 16.10 3.80 -9.03
C TYR A 87 16.43 3.62 -10.52
N ALA A 88 17.54 2.96 -10.84
CA ALA A 88 17.88 2.62 -12.22
C ALA A 88 16.81 1.73 -12.87
N PHE A 89 16.30 0.74 -12.14
CA PHE A 89 15.18 -0.09 -12.59
C PHE A 89 13.91 0.73 -12.82
N ARG A 90 13.52 1.61 -11.88
CA ARG A 90 12.35 2.48 -12.04
C ARG A 90 12.45 3.38 -13.27
N LYS A 91 13.63 3.96 -13.52
CA LYS A 91 13.90 4.75 -14.72
C LYS A 91 13.78 3.92 -16.00
N LEU A 92 14.33 2.70 -15.99
CA LEU A 92 14.19 1.78 -17.12
C LEU A 92 12.72 1.43 -17.37
N ARG A 93 11.95 1.09 -16.33
CA ARG A 93 10.51 0.80 -16.41
C ARG A 93 9.73 1.97 -17.01
N GLN A 94 9.98 3.19 -16.53
CA GLN A 94 9.33 4.40 -17.07
C GLN A 94 9.65 4.63 -18.55
N ARG A 95 10.91 4.39 -18.94
CA ARG A 95 11.32 4.49 -20.35
C ARG A 95 10.58 3.46 -21.21
N LEU A 96 10.59 2.19 -20.83
CA LEU A 96 9.94 1.12 -21.59
C LEU A 96 8.44 1.37 -21.73
N ALA A 97 7.75 1.78 -20.65
CA ALA A 97 6.33 2.11 -20.70
C ALA A 97 6.00 3.28 -21.66
N GLY A 98 6.95 4.18 -21.92
CA GLY A 98 6.80 5.26 -22.89
C GLY A 98 7.10 4.85 -24.34
N GLU A 99 7.81 3.74 -24.55
CA GLU A 99 8.15 3.22 -25.88
C GLU A 99 7.03 2.34 -26.47
N GLY A 100 6.12 1.82 -25.62
CA GLY A 100 5.00 0.95 -26.01
C GLY A 100 5.35 -0.53 -25.92
#